data_AF-A0A8D9GAJ6-F1
#
_entry.id   AF-A0A8D9GAJ6-F1
#
_cell.length_a   1.000
_cell.length_b   1.000
_cell.length_c   1.000
_cell.angle_alpha   90.00
_cell.angle_beta   90.00
_cell.angle_gamma   90.00
#
_symmetry.space_group_name_H-M   'P 1'
#
loop_
_entity.id
_entity.type
_entity.pdbx_description
1 polymer ?
#
loop_
_entity_poly.entity_id
_entity_poly.type
_entity_poly.pdbx_seq_one_letter_code
_entity_poly.pdbx_strand_id
1 'polypeptide(L)'
;MRKEEDRFIQVHEGEPLFDTRRKTGRVIAYRVFSASVFFFVQSLRWNPVWRFTFDDRLSRRYGNDLPRLDVFVCTADPVIEPPLMVVNTVLSVAALDYPPEKLAVYLSDDGGSELTFYALAEAAEFAKTWVPFCKKFNVEPRSPAAYLSCKA
;
A
#
# COMPACT_ATOMS: atom_id res chain seq x y z
N MET A 1 7.02 29.32 82.34
CA MET A 1 6.77 30.24 81.21
C MET A 1 7.30 29.56 79.96
N ARG A 2 6.43 29.01 79.09
CA ARG A 2 5.95 29.63 77.82
C ARG A 2 7.10 29.63 76.78
N LYS A 3 7.06 28.92 75.64
CA LYS A 3 5.96 28.43 74.79
C LYS A 3 6.47 27.34 73.82
N GLU A 4 5.63 26.36 73.53
CA GLU A 4 5.61 25.54 72.31
C GLU A 4 5.30 26.39 71.07
N GLU A 5 5.54 25.79 69.89
CA GLU A 5 5.23 26.22 68.52
C GLU A 5 6.34 27.00 67.79
N ASP A 6 7.14 26.27 66.99
CA ASP A 6 7.08 26.49 65.55
C ASP A 6 7.55 25.24 64.78
N ARG A 7 6.56 24.65 64.13
CA ARG A 7 6.58 23.43 63.36
C ARG A 7 6.75 23.82 61.89
N PHE A 8 7.97 23.91 61.39
CA PHE A 8 8.21 23.89 59.95
C PHE A 8 9.48 23.11 59.63
N ILE A 9 9.28 21.82 59.37
CA ILE A 9 10.15 21.04 58.50
C ILE A 9 10.05 21.71 57.13
N GLN A 10 10.99 22.59 56.78
CA GLN A 10 11.12 23.06 55.42
C GLN A 10 11.75 21.93 54.58
N VAL A 11 10.97 21.58 53.56
CA VAL A 11 11.14 20.49 52.61
C VAL A 11 12.47 20.64 51.84
N HIS A 12 13.07 19.48 51.59
CA HIS A 12 14.32 19.23 50.88
C HIS A 12 14.69 20.19 49.73
N GLU A 13 15.96 20.58 49.81
CA GLU A 13 16.95 20.85 48.76
C GLU A 13 16.51 20.79 47.29
N GLY A 14 16.93 21.82 46.56
CA GLY A 14 16.63 22.04 45.16
C GLY A 14 17.09 20.93 44.23
N GLU A 15 16.11 20.40 43.50
CA GLU A 15 16.30 19.73 42.21
C GLU A 15 17.10 20.64 41.24
N PRO A 16 18.14 20.13 40.55
CA PRO A 16 18.99 20.95 39.71
C PRO A 16 18.21 21.44 38.47
N LEU A 17 17.99 22.76 38.42
CA LEU A 17 17.37 23.51 37.31
C LEU A 17 17.98 23.22 35.91
N PHE A 18 19.18 22.64 35.86
CA PHE A 18 19.87 22.27 34.61
C PHE A 18 19.29 21.04 33.91
N ASP A 19 18.77 20.04 34.64
CA ASP A 19 18.17 18.85 34.03
C ASP A 19 16.81 19.20 33.38
N THR A 20 16.01 20.03 34.04
CA THR A 20 14.79 20.61 33.48
C THR A 20 15.05 21.54 32.29
N ARG A 21 16.15 22.30 32.27
CA ARG A 21 16.53 23.17 31.12
C ARG A 21 16.90 22.38 29.86
N ARG A 22 17.64 21.26 30.00
CA ARG A 22 18.02 20.37 28.88
C ARG A 22 16.80 19.63 28.30
N LYS A 23 15.89 19.18 29.16
CA LYS A 23 14.61 18.56 28.77
C LYS A 23 13.70 19.57 28.07
N THR A 24 13.62 20.80 28.58
CA THR A 24 12.83 21.90 27.99
C THR A 24 13.34 22.30 26.60
N GLY A 25 14.66 22.38 26.39
CA GLY A 25 15.25 22.69 25.08
C GLY A 25 14.95 21.63 24.01
N ARG A 26 14.98 20.34 24.37
CA ARG A 26 14.60 19.23 23.48
C ARG A 26 13.11 19.28 23.10
N VAL A 27 12.25 19.61 24.06
CA VAL A 27 10.80 19.75 23.81
C VAL A 27 10.52 20.93 22.89
N ILE A 28 11.20 22.07 23.06
CA ILE A 28 11.06 23.23 22.17
C ILE A 28 11.52 22.88 20.75
N ALA A 29 12.69 22.26 20.60
CA ALA A 29 13.19 21.84 19.30
C ALA A 29 12.22 20.86 18.60
N TYR A 30 11.66 19.90 19.33
CA TYR A 30 10.64 18.99 18.81
C TYR A 30 9.37 19.72 18.37
N ARG A 31 8.89 20.71 19.14
CA ARG A 31 7.70 21.50 18.79
C ARG A 31 7.90 22.38 17.57
N VAL A 32 9.08 22.96 17.42
CA VAL A 32 9.43 23.74 16.22
C VAL A 32 9.51 22.81 15.01
N PHE A 33 10.22 21.68 15.13
CA PHE A 33 10.32 20.69 14.05
C PHE A 33 8.95 20.16 13.62
N SER A 34 8.10 19.76 14.56
CA SER A 34 6.76 19.25 14.24
C SER A 34 5.85 20.33 13.64
N ALA A 35 5.93 21.57 14.11
CA ALA A 35 5.21 22.70 13.52
C ALA A 35 5.69 23.01 12.09
N SER A 36 7.00 22.95 11.85
CA SER A 36 7.57 23.10 10.50
C SER A 36 7.08 22.00 9.57
N VAL A 37 7.18 20.73 9.97
CA VAL A 37 6.67 19.59 9.19
C VAL A 37 5.17 19.74 8.93
N PHE A 38 4.39 20.12 9.94
CA PHE A 38 2.95 20.35 9.78
C PHE A 38 2.67 21.43 8.74
N PHE A 39 3.36 22.57 8.81
CA PHE A 39 3.19 23.65 7.84
C PHE A 39 3.48 23.18 6.42
N PHE A 40 4.60 22.48 6.19
CA PHE A 40 4.94 21.93 4.88
C PHE A 40 3.90 20.92 4.38
N VAL A 41 3.41 20.02 5.23
CA VAL A 41 2.37 19.05 4.86
C VAL A 41 1.03 19.75 4.56
N GLN A 42 0.65 20.80 5.31
CA GLN A 42 -0.56 21.58 5.01
C GLN A 42 -0.44 22.33 3.69
N SER A 43 0.74 22.88 3.35
CA SER A 43 0.96 23.53 2.06
C SER A 43 0.72 22.57 0.88
N LEU A 44 1.08 21.29 1.01
CA LEU A 44 0.82 20.27 -0.02
C LEU A 44 -0.69 19.93 -0.17
N ARG A 45 -1.50 20.19 0.86
CA ARG A 45 -2.94 19.87 0.88
C ARG A 45 -3.83 21.05 0.48
N TRP A 46 -3.26 22.22 0.22
CA TRP A 46 -4.00 23.46 0.01
C TRP A 46 -4.89 23.45 -1.24
N ASN A 47 -4.49 22.73 -2.29
CA ASN A 47 -5.26 22.64 -3.54
C ASN A 47 -5.40 21.18 -3.99
N PRO A 48 -6.39 20.43 -3.46
CA PRO A 48 -6.62 19.05 -3.88
C PRO A 48 -7.10 19.01 -5.33
N VAL A 49 -6.40 18.25 -6.17
CA VAL A 49 -6.75 18.07 -7.59
C VAL A 49 -7.59 16.81 -7.75
N TRP A 50 -8.83 16.97 -8.21
CA TRP A 50 -9.72 15.87 -8.56
C TRP A 50 -9.55 15.51 -10.03
N ARG A 51 -9.49 14.20 -10.34
CA ARG A 51 -9.37 13.68 -11.70
C ARG A 51 -10.50 12.67 -11.94
N PHE A 52 -11.14 12.79 -13.10
CA PHE A 52 -12.16 11.86 -13.58
C PHE A 52 -11.70 11.28 -14.91
N THR A 53 -11.84 9.97 -15.08
CA THR A 53 -11.53 9.26 -16.33
C THR A 53 -12.81 9.07 -17.15
N PHE A 54 -12.69 9.06 -18.48
CA PHE A 54 -13.81 8.92 -19.41
C PHE A 54 -13.49 7.86 -20.46
N ASP A 55 -13.82 6.61 -20.16
CA ASP A 55 -13.43 5.47 -20.99
C ASP A 55 -14.14 5.47 -22.35
N ASP A 56 -15.38 5.98 -22.41
CA ASP A 56 -16.15 6.14 -23.65
C ASP A 56 -15.43 7.04 -24.68
N ARG A 57 -14.74 8.08 -24.20
CA ARG A 57 -14.00 9.00 -25.07
C ARG A 57 -12.71 8.36 -25.57
N LEU A 58 -12.08 7.53 -24.72
CA LEU A 58 -10.89 6.79 -25.06
C LEU A 58 -11.19 5.74 -26.13
N SER A 59 -12.22 4.91 -25.90
CA SER A 59 -12.65 3.87 -26.84
C SER A 59 -13.14 4.47 -28.16
N ARG A 60 -13.86 5.61 -28.14
CA ARG A 60 -14.28 6.29 -29.39
C ARG A 60 -13.12 6.86 -30.20
N ARG A 61 -12.04 7.30 -29.54
CA ARG A 61 -10.91 7.97 -30.22
C ARG A 61 -9.88 6.99 -30.75
N TYR A 62 -9.53 6.00 -29.93
CA TYR A 62 -8.45 5.05 -30.24
C TYR A 62 -8.96 3.66 -30.57
N GLY A 63 -10.19 3.30 -30.18
CA GLY A 63 -10.72 1.96 -30.37
C GLY A 63 -9.77 0.91 -29.77
N ASN A 64 -9.26 0.03 -30.63
CA ASN A 64 -8.28 -1.00 -30.25
C ASN A 64 -6.82 -0.55 -30.42
N ASP A 65 -6.58 0.67 -30.90
CA ASP A 65 -5.23 1.21 -31.07
C ASP A 65 -4.66 1.82 -29.78
N LEU A 66 -4.59 1.00 -28.74
CA LEU A 66 -4.01 1.34 -27.45
C LEU A 66 -2.47 1.13 -27.45
N PRO A 67 -1.69 1.78 -26.57
CA PRO A 67 -0.25 1.51 -26.47
C PRO A 67 0.04 0.07 -25.99
N ARG A 68 1.29 -0.39 -26.08
CA ARG A 68 1.70 -1.63 -25.39
C ARG A 68 1.73 -1.38 -23.88
N LEU A 69 1.27 -2.35 -23.10
CA LEU A 69 1.19 -2.32 -21.65
C LEU A 69 1.93 -3.54 -21.09
N ASP A 70 2.99 -3.27 -20.35
CA ASP A 70 3.77 -4.26 -19.62
C ASP A 70 3.45 -4.13 -18.13
N VAL A 71 2.93 -5.20 -17.53
CA VAL A 71 2.62 -5.25 -16.10
C VAL A 71 3.65 -6.10 -15.38
N PHE A 72 4.33 -5.51 -14.42
CA PHE A 72 5.29 -6.19 -13.56
C PHE A 72 4.64 -6.52 -12.21
N VAL A 73 4.65 -7.79 -11.87
CA VAL A 73 4.32 -8.30 -10.54
C VAL A 73 5.64 -8.69 -9.88
N CYS A 74 5.90 -8.22 -8.67
CA CYS A 74 7.12 -8.56 -7.94
C CYS A 74 6.74 -9.27 -6.65
N THR A 75 7.42 -10.37 -6.34
CA THR A 75 7.28 -11.10 -5.09
C THR A 75 8.65 -11.34 -4.47
N ALA A 76 8.74 -11.28 -3.15
CA ALA A 76 10.02 -11.35 -2.44
C ALA A 76 10.14 -12.54 -1.49
N ASP A 77 9.04 -13.02 -0.91
CA ASP A 77 9.07 -14.10 0.07
C ASP A 77 7.80 -14.97 -0.04
N PRO A 78 7.91 -16.26 -0.41
CA PRO A 78 6.75 -17.15 -0.55
C PRO A 78 6.01 -17.46 0.75
N VAL A 79 6.61 -17.18 1.92
CA VAL A 79 5.96 -17.37 3.23
C VAL A 79 5.06 -16.19 3.56
N ILE A 80 5.55 -14.97 3.32
CA ILE A 80 4.79 -13.73 3.56
C ILE A 80 3.77 -13.51 2.44
N GLU A 81 4.13 -13.85 1.20
CA GLU A 81 3.32 -13.73 -0.01
C GLU A 81 3.08 -15.13 -0.60
N PRO A 82 2.05 -15.86 -0.12
CA PRO A 82 1.80 -17.22 -0.57
C PRO A 82 1.69 -17.32 -2.09
N PRO A 83 2.27 -18.35 -2.74
CA PRO A 83 2.25 -18.52 -4.19
C PRO A 83 0.85 -18.43 -4.82
N LEU A 84 -0.16 -18.94 -4.11
CA LEU A 84 -1.55 -18.88 -4.57
C LEU A 84 -2.08 -17.43 -4.64
N MET A 85 -1.66 -16.55 -3.74
CA MET A 85 -2.00 -15.12 -3.79
C MET A 85 -1.36 -14.47 -5.02
N VAL A 86 -0.09 -14.76 -5.29
CA VAL A 86 0.65 -14.26 -6.46
C VAL A 86 -0.03 -14.72 -7.75
N VAL A 87 -0.37 -16.01 -7.85
CA VAL A 87 -1.09 -16.60 -8.98
C VAL A 87 -2.43 -15.89 -9.23
N ASN A 88 -3.22 -15.63 -8.19
CA ASN A 88 -4.49 -14.92 -8.34
C ASN A 88 -4.30 -13.50 -8.90
N THR A 89 -3.26 -12.80 -8.46
CA THR A 89 -2.90 -11.48 -9.00
C THR A 89 -2.51 -11.58 -10.48
N VAL A 90 -1.63 -12.52 -10.84
CA VAL A 90 -1.20 -12.74 -12.23
C VAL A 90 -2.39 -13.07 -13.13
N LEU A 91 -3.29 -13.97 -12.71
CA LEU A 91 -4.49 -14.33 -13.46
C LEU A 91 -5.47 -13.16 -13.60
N SER A 92 -5.62 -12.34 -12.55
CA SER A 92 -6.46 -11.15 -12.61
C SER A 92 -5.93 -10.13 -13.62
N VAL A 93 -4.60 -9.95 -13.70
CA VAL A 93 -3.95 -9.07 -14.68
C VAL A 93 -4.07 -9.65 -16.09
N ALA A 94 -3.84 -10.95 -16.26
CA ALA A 94 -3.97 -11.60 -17.57
C ALA A 94 -5.40 -11.52 -18.15
N ALA A 95 -6.41 -11.43 -17.28
CA ALA A 95 -7.81 -11.29 -17.65
C ALA A 95 -8.29 -9.84 -17.86
N LEU A 96 -7.40 -8.84 -17.83
CA LEU A 96 -7.75 -7.44 -18.09
C LEU A 96 -8.42 -7.26 -19.46
N ASP A 97 -9.32 -6.28 -19.54
CA ASP A 97 -9.96 -5.86 -20.79
C ASP A 97 -8.98 -5.01 -21.62
N TYR A 98 -7.99 -5.68 -22.19
CA TYR A 98 -6.97 -5.11 -23.04
C TYR A 98 -6.69 -6.02 -24.25
N PRO A 99 -6.30 -5.45 -25.40
CA PRO A 99 -5.89 -6.26 -26.56
C PRO A 99 -4.75 -7.22 -26.18
N PRO A 100 -4.89 -8.54 -26.43
CA PRO A 100 -3.93 -9.55 -25.97
C PRO A 100 -2.54 -9.39 -26.60
N GLU A 101 -2.46 -8.85 -27.82
CA GLU A 101 -1.20 -8.58 -28.52
C GLU A 101 -0.38 -7.44 -27.89
N LYS A 102 -1.03 -6.65 -27.02
CA LYS A 102 -0.48 -5.44 -26.43
C LYS A 102 -0.30 -5.54 -24.91
N LEU A 103 -0.84 -6.57 -24.27
CA LEU A 103 -0.69 -6.82 -22.84
C LEU A 103 0.39 -7.89 -22.62
N ALA A 104 1.44 -7.55 -21.90
CA ALA A 104 2.40 -8.53 -21.39
C ALA A 104 2.45 -8.46 -19.86
N VAL A 105 2.57 -9.63 -19.24
CA VAL A 105 2.64 -9.77 -17.77
C VAL A 105 3.95 -10.45 -17.43
N TYR A 106 4.72 -9.81 -16.55
CA TYR A 106 6.01 -10.28 -16.06
C TYR A 106 5.92 -10.50 -14.57
N LEU A 107 6.45 -11.62 -14.09
CA LEU A 107 6.65 -11.85 -12.67
C LEU A 107 8.15 -11.85 -12.35
N SER A 108 8.57 -11.00 -11.42
CA SER A 108 9.87 -11.08 -10.77
C SER A 108 9.71 -11.76 -9.42
N ASP A 109 10.39 -12.89 -9.21
CA ASP A 109 10.45 -13.58 -7.93
C ASP A 109 11.86 -13.42 -7.34
N ASP A 110 11.99 -12.46 -6.43
CA ASP A 110 13.25 -12.18 -5.74
C ASP A 110 13.52 -13.24 -4.64
N GLY A 111 12.49 -13.97 -4.22
CA GLY A 111 12.59 -15.07 -3.26
C GLY A 111 13.11 -16.37 -3.87
N GLY A 112 13.12 -16.47 -5.21
CA GLY A 112 13.63 -17.62 -5.95
C GLY A 112 12.96 -18.93 -5.55
N SER A 113 11.65 -18.89 -5.28
CA SER A 113 10.91 -19.99 -4.69
C SER A 113 10.47 -20.99 -5.76
N GLU A 114 10.90 -22.25 -5.62
CA GLU A 114 10.42 -23.34 -6.49
C GLU A 114 8.89 -23.48 -6.42
N LEU A 115 8.28 -23.23 -5.26
CA LEU A 115 6.83 -23.29 -5.09
C LEU A 115 6.11 -22.23 -5.92
N THR A 116 6.66 -21.02 -5.99
CA THR A 116 6.11 -19.92 -6.81
C THR A 116 6.20 -20.28 -8.29
N PHE A 117 7.33 -20.86 -8.72
CA PHE A 117 7.50 -21.34 -10.09
C PHE A 117 6.47 -22.43 -10.46
N TYR A 118 6.32 -23.48 -9.64
CA TYR A 118 5.33 -24.54 -9.91
C TYR A 118 3.90 -24.00 -9.89
N ALA A 119 3.55 -23.13 -8.94
CA ALA A 119 2.23 -22.54 -8.87
C ALA A 119 1.88 -21.73 -10.13
N LEU A 120 2.85 -21.04 -10.73
CA LEU A 120 2.65 -20.31 -11.99
C LEU A 120 2.56 -21.23 -13.20
N ALA A 121 3.32 -22.32 -13.23
CA ALA A 121 3.21 -23.30 -14.30
C ALA A 121 1.79 -23.88 -14.36
N GLU A 122 1.24 -24.27 -13.21
CA GLU A 122 -0.15 -24.72 -13.09
C GLU A 122 -1.15 -23.60 -13.41
N ALA A 123 -0.87 -22.37 -12.96
CA ALA A 123 -1.68 -21.20 -13.29
C ALA A 123 -1.73 -20.91 -14.78
N ALA A 124 -0.65 -21.14 -15.53
CA ALA A 124 -0.60 -20.94 -16.97
C ALA A 124 -1.54 -21.91 -17.71
N GLU A 125 -1.65 -23.14 -17.24
CA GLU A 125 -2.64 -24.10 -17.76
C GLU A 125 -4.06 -23.67 -17.40
N PHE A 126 -4.30 -23.25 -16.15
CA PHE A 126 -5.61 -22.76 -15.72
C PHE A 126 -6.04 -21.48 -16.46
N ALA A 127 -5.10 -20.59 -16.77
CA ALA A 127 -5.34 -19.33 -17.48
C ALA A 127 -6.00 -19.55 -18.85
N LYS A 128 -5.67 -20.66 -19.54
CA LYS A 128 -6.29 -21.03 -20.83
C LYS A 128 -7.81 -21.17 -20.74
N THR A 129 -8.33 -21.55 -19.57
CA THR A 129 -9.77 -21.67 -19.33
C THR A 129 -10.34 -20.41 -18.68
N TRP A 130 -9.64 -19.87 -17.68
CA TRP A 130 -10.11 -18.73 -16.90
C TRP A 130 -10.16 -17.42 -17.69
N VAL A 131 -9.12 -17.09 -18.46
CA VAL A 131 -9.05 -15.81 -19.19
C VAL A 131 -10.17 -15.68 -20.24
N PRO A 132 -10.43 -16.67 -21.11
CA PRO A 132 -11.58 -16.60 -22.02
C PRO A 132 -12.93 -16.54 -21.30
N PHE A 133 -13.07 -17.24 -20.17
CA PHE A 133 -14.28 -17.18 -19.34
C PHE A 133 -14.52 -15.77 -18.81
N CYS A 134 -13.52 -15.13 -18.20
CA CYS A 134 -13.63 -13.77 -17.69
C CYS A 134 -14.01 -12.77 -18.78
N LYS A 135 -13.36 -12.85 -19.96
CA LYS A 135 -13.62 -11.94 -21.07
C LYS A 135 -15.00 -12.14 -21.69
N LYS A 136 -15.47 -13.39 -21.81
CA LYS A 136 -16.77 -13.71 -22.41
C LYS A 136 -17.95 -13.29 -21.55
N PHE A 137 -17.84 -13.45 -20.23
CA PHE A 137 -18.93 -13.17 -19.29
C PHE A 137 -18.76 -11.85 -18.55
N ASN A 138 -17.75 -11.05 -18.90
CA ASN A 138 -17.39 -9.79 -18.23
C ASN A 138 -17.36 -9.93 -16.70
N VAL A 139 -16.60 -10.92 -16.22
CA VAL A 139 -16.60 -11.31 -14.81
C VAL A 139 -15.84 -10.30 -13.95
N GLU A 140 -16.48 -9.85 -12.88
CA GLU A 140 -15.89 -8.98 -11.87
C GLU A 140 -16.20 -9.49 -10.45
N PRO A 141 -15.20 -9.64 -9.56
CA PRO A 141 -13.75 -9.41 -9.75
C PRO A 141 -13.08 -10.49 -10.62
N ARG A 142 -11.99 -10.12 -11.32
CA ARG A 142 -11.25 -11.02 -12.24
C ARG A 142 -10.34 -12.05 -11.55
N SER A 143 -10.04 -11.84 -10.27
CA SER A 143 -9.27 -12.79 -9.47
C SER A 143 -10.11 -14.03 -9.15
N PRO A 144 -9.65 -15.25 -9.49
CA PRO A 144 -10.40 -16.48 -9.26
C PRO A 144 -10.79 -16.67 -7.80
N ALA A 145 -9.84 -16.52 -6.86
CA ALA A 145 -10.13 -16.66 -5.44
C ALA A 145 -11.16 -15.62 -4.96
N ALA A 146 -11.04 -14.36 -5.40
CA ALA A 146 -11.99 -13.32 -5.03
C ALA A 146 -13.39 -13.62 -5.57
N TYR A 147 -13.49 -14.02 -6.84
CA TYR A 147 -14.76 -14.35 -7.50
C TYR A 147 -15.46 -15.53 -6.83
N LEU A 148 -14.73 -16.63 -6.59
CA LEU A 148 -15.27 -17.85 -5.98
C LEU A 148 -15.58 -17.72 -4.49
N SER A 149 -14.91 -16.79 -3.80
CA SER A 149 -15.18 -16.50 -2.39
C SER A 149 -16.38 -15.58 -2.15
N CYS A 150 -16.83 -14.88 -3.19
CA CYS A 150 -18.00 -14.00 -3.10
C CYS A 150 -19.25 -14.87 -3.00
N LYS A 151 -20.05 -14.68 -1.95
CA LYS A 151 -21.36 -15.34 -1.84
C LYS A 151 -22.31 -14.71 -2.85
N ALA A 152 -23.04 -15.57 -3.57
CA ALA A 152 -24.19 -15.17 -4.37
C ALA A 152 -25.30 -14.55 -3.52
#